data_AF-A0A7S2MPA4-F1
#
_entry.id   AF-A0A7S2MPA4-F1
#
_cell.length_a   1.000
_cell.length_b   1.000
_cell.length_c   1.000
_cell.angle_alpha   90.00
_cell.angle_beta   90.00
_cell.angle_gamma   90.00
#
_symmetry.space_group_name_H-M   'P 1'
#
loop_
_entity.id
_entity.type
_entity.pdbx_description
1 polymer ?
#
loop_
_entity_poly.entity_id
_entity_poly.type
_entity_poly.pdbx_seq_one_letter_code
_entity_poly.pdbx_strand_id
1 'polypeptide(L)'
;MSLPPWALDYPPQDDRKYPERYSGDYYRDTLPEDLWQFENAVVDGDVFTVRQLLEAGVNPNEALDSNHMTALMIACTMGNWDLIQLLVEDFEADLDGPLSRAGMRAIDYAAIQGYRLPNEHPITEYLKSKGSQHTWWGAVAAGDFPRVKEFVDNGQDLDEVNPVLWNSNSIYLAQEYAQNRIAQYLVSKGGTAVVRNCHNVDTHEMKWSIGRGDAYWYKSQKIERPGAGVIGDVYAPEHA
;
A
#
# COMPACT_ATOMS: atom_id res chain seq x y z
N MET A 1 -5.82 -22.31 22.20
CA MET A 1 -5.55 -23.16 21.01
C MET A 1 -4.78 -22.33 20.02
N SER A 2 -3.75 -22.89 19.37
CA SER A 2 -2.98 -22.19 18.34
C SER A 2 -3.83 -21.94 17.10
N LEU A 3 -3.58 -20.83 16.41
CA LEU A 3 -4.20 -20.55 15.11
C LEU A 3 -3.92 -21.72 14.16
N PRO A 4 -4.90 -22.11 13.31
CA PRO A 4 -4.66 -23.15 12.33
C PRO A 4 -3.63 -22.65 11.28
N PRO A 5 -2.79 -23.53 10.71
CA PRO A 5 -1.67 -23.14 9.85
C PRO A 5 -2.05 -22.30 8.63
N TRP A 6 -3.28 -22.46 8.12
CA TRP A 6 -3.81 -21.68 6.99
C TRP A 6 -4.23 -20.25 7.36
N ALA A 7 -4.39 -19.95 8.65
CA ALA A 7 -4.77 -18.62 9.14
C ALA A 7 -3.56 -17.70 9.37
N LEU A 8 -2.34 -18.24 9.22
CA LEU A 8 -1.12 -17.45 9.22
C LEU A 8 -0.70 -17.25 7.77
N ASP A 9 -0.57 -15.99 7.34
CA ASP A 9 -0.02 -15.64 6.02
C ASP A 9 1.48 -15.99 5.88
N TYR A 10 2.08 -16.57 6.94
CA TYR A 10 3.50 -16.86 7.05
C TYR A 10 3.73 -18.33 7.44
N PRO A 11 4.49 -19.11 6.66
CA PRO A 11 4.65 -20.55 6.89
C PRO A 11 5.50 -20.89 8.15
N PRO A 12 5.30 -22.09 8.72
CA PRO A 12 6.15 -22.64 9.78
C PRO A 12 7.63 -22.65 9.39
N GLN A 13 8.55 -22.61 10.36
CA GLN A 13 9.99 -22.46 10.12
C GLN A 13 10.55 -23.53 9.16
N ASP A 14 10.11 -24.78 9.30
CA ASP A 14 10.59 -25.91 8.51
C ASP A 14 10.19 -25.84 7.03
N ASP A 15 9.13 -25.09 6.70
CA ASP A 15 8.61 -24.94 5.34
C ASP A 15 9.18 -23.70 4.61
N ARG A 16 10.01 -22.90 5.29
CA ARG A 16 10.58 -21.66 4.73
C ARG A 16 11.76 -21.98 3.81
N LYS A 17 11.80 -21.29 2.65
CA LYS A 17 12.95 -21.35 1.73
C LYS A 17 14.26 -20.93 2.40
N TYR A 18 14.21 -19.91 3.25
CA TYR A 18 15.33 -19.41 4.05
C TYR A 18 14.91 -19.33 5.52
N PRO A 19 15.12 -20.38 6.33
CA PRO A 19 14.62 -20.46 7.71
C PRO A 19 15.18 -19.41 8.67
N GLU A 20 16.37 -18.89 8.37
CA GLU A 20 17.07 -17.87 9.16
C GLU A 20 16.50 -16.46 8.95
N ARG A 21 15.74 -16.24 7.88
CA ARG A 21 15.12 -14.95 7.56
C ARG A 21 13.71 -14.91 8.14
N TYR A 22 13.43 -13.89 8.95
CA TYR A 22 12.11 -13.67 9.53
C TYR A 22 11.83 -12.19 9.72
N SER A 23 11.27 -11.57 8.68
CA SER A 23 10.79 -10.18 8.71
C SER A 23 9.29 -10.07 9.01
N GLY A 24 8.56 -11.19 8.97
CA GLY A 24 7.09 -11.21 8.99
C GLY A 24 6.45 -10.94 7.63
N ASP A 25 7.25 -10.60 6.62
CA ASP A 25 6.87 -10.53 5.22
C ASP A 25 7.50 -11.70 4.45
N TYR A 26 6.66 -12.68 4.09
CA TYR A 26 7.13 -13.87 3.38
C TYR A 26 7.72 -13.54 2.00
N TYR A 27 7.23 -12.49 1.33
CA TYR A 27 7.79 -12.07 0.04
C TYR A 27 9.24 -11.61 0.21
N ARG A 28 9.48 -10.70 1.16
CA ARG A 28 10.81 -10.19 1.50
C ARG A 28 11.78 -11.32 1.87
N ASP A 29 11.32 -12.28 2.68
CA ASP A 29 12.19 -13.36 3.14
C ASP A 29 12.55 -14.36 2.03
N THR A 30 11.74 -14.46 0.97
CA THR A 30 11.98 -15.35 -0.17
C THR A 30 12.82 -14.75 -1.30
N LEU A 31 13.15 -13.44 -1.21
CA LEU A 31 13.96 -12.73 -2.19
C LEU A 31 15.32 -13.43 -2.44
N PRO A 32 15.85 -13.33 -3.67
CA PRO A 32 17.27 -13.62 -3.95
C PRO A 32 18.21 -12.92 -2.95
N GLU A 33 19.38 -13.49 -2.70
CA GLU A 33 20.33 -12.97 -1.69
C GLU A 33 20.75 -11.52 -1.94
N ASP A 34 21.04 -11.18 -3.20
CA ASP A 34 21.37 -9.83 -3.66
C ASP A 34 20.23 -8.83 -3.42
N LEU A 35 19.00 -9.20 -3.77
CA LEU A 35 17.83 -8.35 -3.53
C LEU A 35 17.46 -8.24 -2.05
N TRP A 36 17.67 -9.29 -1.27
CA TRP A 36 17.43 -9.27 0.17
C TRP A 36 18.45 -8.37 0.89
N GLN A 37 19.73 -8.43 0.52
CA GLN A 37 20.75 -7.51 1.04
C GLN A 37 20.46 -6.06 0.61
N PHE A 38 20.02 -5.86 -0.63
CA PHE A 38 19.64 -4.56 -1.15
C PHE A 38 18.44 -3.97 -0.41
N GLU A 39 17.40 -4.75 -0.18
CA GLU A 39 16.23 -4.33 0.58
C GLU A 39 16.59 -3.94 2.02
N ASN A 40 17.39 -4.75 2.72
CA ASN A 40 17.84 -4.42 4.08
C ASN A 40 18.60 -3.09 4.10
N ALA A 41 19.53 -2.89 3.16
CA ALA A 41 20.30 -1.65 3.07
C ALA A 41 19.41 -0.43 2.77
N VAL A 42 18.38 -0.59 1.93
CA VAL A 42 17.40 0.47 1.63
C VAL A 42 16.57 0.81 2.87
N VAL A 43 16.09 -0.19 3.62
CA VAL A 43 15.29 0.03 4.84
C VAL A 43 16.13 0.67 5.95
N ASP A 44 17.37 0.25 6.11
CA ASP A 44 18.31 0.83 7.09
C ASP A 44 18.79 2.23 6.67
N GLY A 45 18.60 2.60 5.40
CA GLY A 45 19.07 3.86 4.84
C GLY A 45 20.59 3.91 4.62
N ASP A 46 21.24 2.75 4.50
CA ASP A 46 22.69 2.63 4.25
C ASP A 46 23.02 2.97 2.79
N VAL A 47 23.19 4.27 2.53
CA VAL A 47 23.51 4.83 1.20
C VAL A 47 24.78 4.18 0.61
N PHE A 48 25.76 3.81 1.45
CA PHE A 48 27.01 3.22 0.97
C PHE A 48 26.81 1.81 0.45
N THR A 49 26.14 0.95 1.23
CA THR A 49 25.84 -0.42 0.80
C THR A 49 24.88 -0.44 -0.39
N VAL A 50 23.87 0.45 -0.41
CA VAL A 50 22.97 0.60 -1.57
C VAL A 50 23.77 0.91 -2.83
N ARG A 51 24.69 1.88 -2.79
CA ARG A 51 25.53 2.24 -3.94
C ARG A 51 26.32 1.02 -4.45
N GLN A 52 26.97 0.28 -3.56
CA GLN A 52 27.75 -0.90 -3.95
C GLN A 52 26.91 -1.97 -4.64
N LEU A 53 25.69 -2.21 -4.13
CA LEU A 53 24.78 -3.21 -4.70
C LEU A 53 24.24 -2.78 -6.07
N LEU A 54 23.92 -1.50 -6.24
CA LEU A 54 23.52 -0.96 -7.54
C LEU A 54 24.68 -1.01 -8.55
N GLU A 55 25.91 -0.69 -8.14
CA GLU A 55 27.12 -0.85 -8.96
C GLU A 55 27.39 -2.32 -9.34
N ALA A 56 26.99 -3.26 -8.48
CA ALA A 56 27.06 -4.69 -8.76
C ALA A 56 25.99 -5.18 -9.76
N GLY A 57 25.08 -4.31 -10.20
CA GLY A 57 24.07 -4.60 -11.22
C GLY A 57 22.69 -4.94 -10.68
N VAL A 58 22.42 -4.71 -9.39
CA VAL A 58 21.07 -4.82 -8.84
C VAL A 58 20.18 -3.76 -9.49
N ASN A 59 19.00 -4.15 -9.96
CA ASN A 59 18.05 -3.24 -10.59
C ASN A 59 17.34 -2.39 -9.50
N PRO A 60 17.43 -1.04 -9.54
CA PRO A 60 16.82 -0.16 -8.54
C PRO A 60 15.28 -0.18 -8.53
N ASN A 61 14.66 -0.71 -9.59
CA ASN A 61 13.22 -0.74 -9.79
C ASN A 61 12.58 -2.09 -9.39
N GLU A 62 13.33 -3.01 -8.79
CA GLU A 62 12.78 -4.27 -8.31
C GLU A 62 11.85 -4.06 -7.13
N ALA A 63 10.85 -4.95 -7.02
CA ALA A 63 9.94 -4.99 -5.89
C ALA A 63 10.63 -5.63 -4.68
N LEU A 64 10.71 -4.88 -3.58
CA LEU A 64 11.48 -5.26 -2.39
C LEU A 64 10.61 -5.83 -1.26
N ASP A 65 9.30 -5.62 -1.29
CA ASP A 65 8.38 -6.11 -0.27
C ASP A 65 7.06 -6.66 -0.86
N SER A 66 6.20 -7.21 -0.01
CA SER A 66 4.86 -7.71 -0.39
C SER A 66 3.90 -6.62 -0.91
N ASN A 67 4.23 -5.34 -0.70
CA ASN A 67 3.55 -4.20 -1.28
C ASN A 67 4.14 -3.77 -2.62
N HIS A 68 5.08 -4.53 -3.19
CA HIS A 68 5.77 -4.20 -4.43
C HIS A 68 6.44 -2.83 -4.41
N MET A 69 6.96 -2.41 -3.25
CA MET A 69 7.67 -1.15 -3.11
C MET A 69 9.05 -1.23 -3.77
N THR A 70 9.41 -0.21 -4.53
CA THR A 70 10.78 -0.05 -5.06
C THR A 70 11.68 0.66 -4.04
N ALA A 71 13.00 0.64 -4.29
CA ALA A 71 13.95 1.35 -3.45
C ALA A 71 13.61 2.84 -3.28
N LEU A 72 13.20 3.50 -4.37
CA LEU A 72 12.83 4.91 -4.36
C LEU A 72 11.56 5.17 -3.54
N MET A 73 10.57 4.28 -3.59
CA MET A 73 9.35 4.39 -2.78
C MET A 73 9.64 4.26 -1.29
N ILE A 74 10.51 3.31 -0.90
CA ILE A 74 10.92 3.14 0.50
C ILE A 74 11.72 4.36 0.97
N ALA A 75 12.68 4.83 0.16
CA ALA A 75 13.47 6.03 0.49
C ALA A 75 12.59 7.27 0.69
N CYS A 76 11.57 7.47 -0.17
CA CYS A 76 10.58 8.53 -0.03
C CYS A 76 9.70 8.37 1.21
N THR A 77 9.35 7.13 1.57
CA THR A 77 8.58 6.81 2.77
C THR A 77 9.37 7.11 4.05
N MET A 78 10.67 6.82 4.05
CA MET A 78 11.57 7.07 5.17
C MET A 78 12.08 8.52 5.24
N GLY A 79 11.89 9.30 4.17
CA GLY A 79 12.42 10.66 4.06
C GLY A 79 13.94 10.73 3.92
N ASN A 80 14.59 9.66 3.44
CA ASN A 80 16.05 9.61 3.31
C ASN A 80 16.49 10.37 2.05
N TRP A 81 16.81 11.66 2.22
CA TRP A 81 17.18 12.56 1.13
C TRP A 81 18.41 12.08 0.35
N ASP A 82 19.47 11.65 1.05
CA ASP A 82 20.71 11.22 0.42
C ASP A 82 20.50 9.97 -0.44
N LEU A 83 19.68 9.03 0.04
CA LEU A 83 19.29 7.84 -0.72
C LEU A 83 18.43 8.18 -1.94
N ILE A 84 17.51 9.16 -1.82
CA ILE A 84 16.70 9.64 -2.94
C ILE A 84 17.60 10.27 -4.01
N GLN A 85 18.54 11.14 -3.63
CA GLN A 85 19.48 11.75 -4.57
C GLN A 85 20.35 10.70 -5.26
N LEU A 86 20.86 9.73 -4.51
CA LEU A 86 21.63 8.61 -5.07
C LEU A 86 20.82 7.89 -6.15
N LEU A 87 19.59 7.46 -5.82
CA LEU A 87 18.76 6.67 -6.73
C LEU A 87 18.36 7.46 -7.99
N VAL A 88 18.02 8.74 -7.83
CA VAL A 88 17.52 9.57 -8.94
C VAL A 88 18.65 10.12 -9.82
N GLU A 89 19.73 10.61 -9.23
CA GLU A 89 20.81 11.29 -9.98
C GLU A 89 21.88 10.32 -10.48
N ASP A 90 22.26 9.32 -9.68
CA ASP A 90 23.39 8.44 -10.04
C ASP A 90 22.94 7.17 -10.77
N PHE A 91 21.74 6.67 -10.48
CA PHE A 91 21.25 5.38 -10.99
C PHE A 91 19.97 5.46 -11.84
N GLU A 92 19.48 6.68 -12.11
CA GLU A 92 18.30 6.92 -12.96
C GLU A 92 17.09 6.05 -12.59
N ALA A 93 16.85 5.85 -11.29
CA ALA A 93 15.71 5.08 -10.81
C ALA A 93 14.40 5.65 -11.37
N ASP A 94 13.50 4.75 -11.79
CA ASP A 94 12.27 5.17 -12.44
C ASP A 94 11.34 5.85 -11.43
N LEU A 95 11.17 7.16 -11.61
CA LEU A 95 10.33 8.00 -10.76
C LEU A 95 8.87 7.58 -10.79
N ASP A 96 8.44 7.07 -11.94
CA ASP A 96 7.07 6.71 -12.28
C ASP A 96 6.88 5.19 -12.41
N GLY A 97 7.93 4.44 -12.02
CA GLY A 97 8.14 3.00 -12.22
C GLY A 97 7.07 2.09 -11.63
N PRO A 98 7.35 0.77 -11.48
CA PRO A 98 6.30 -0.19 -11.17
C PRO A 98 5.53 0.27 -9.93
N LEU A 99 4.22 0.41 -10.09
CA LEU A 99 3.37 0.89 -9.02
C LEU A 99 3.43 -0.07 -7.84
N SER A 100 3.37 0.47 -6.63
CA SER A 100 3.13 -0.36 -5.46
C SER A 100 1.80 -1.10 -5.61
N ARG A 101 1.58 -2.10 -4.77
CA ARG A 101 0.32 -2.85 -4.71
C ARG A 101 -0.89 -1.95 -4.46
N ALA A 102 -0.68 -0.80 -3.80
CA ALA A 102 -1.69 0.23 -3.58
C ALA A 102 -1.94 1.13 -4.80
N GLY A 103 -1.21 0.95 -5.91
CA GLY A 103 -1.28 1.80 -7.09
C GLY A 103 -0.58 3.14 -6.90
N MET A 104 0.40 3.23 -5.99
CA MET A 104 1.10 4.47 -5.65
C MET A 104 2.54 4.46 -6.16
N ARG A 105 3.07 5.66 -6.40
CA ARG A 105 4.45 5.93 -6.84
C ARG A 105 5.28 6.55 -5.72
N ALA A 106 6.58 6.70 -5.94
CA ALA A 106 7.48 7.29 -4.95
C ALA A 106 7.06 8.70 -4.50
N ILE A 107 6.61 9.54 -5.44
CA ILE A 107 6.11 10.89 -5.13
C ILE A 107 4.88 10.88 -4.20
N ASP A 108 4.01 9.88 -4.34
CA ASP A 108 2.81 9.74 -3.52
C ASP A 108 3.18 9.43 -2.06
N TYR A 109 4.14 8.51 -1.87
CA TYR A 109 4.68 8.20 -0.54
C TYR A 109 5.40 9.40 0.07
N ALA A 110 6.20 10.14 -0.70
CA ALA A 110 6.84 11.38 -0.24
C ALA A 110 5.80 12.40 0.23
N ALA A 111 4.72 12.60 -0.52
CA ALA A 111 3.69 13.57 -0.21
C ALA A 111 2.86 13.17 1.02
N ILE A 112 2.55 11.88 1.18
CA ILE A 112 1.88 11.36 2.39
C ILE A 112 2.73 11.62 3.64
N GLN A 113 4.05 11.43 3.54
CA GLN A 113 4.97 11.64 4.67
C GLN A 113 5.33 13.10 4.92
N GLY A 114 5.13 13.96 3.92
CA GLY A 114 5.20 15.43 4.01
C GLY A 114 4.44 16.02 5.19
N TYR A 115 3.44 15.30 5.71
CA TYR A 115 2.59 15.69 6.84
C TYR A 115 3.03 15.14 8.20
N ARG A 116 3.99 14.21 8.26
CA ARG A 116 4.24 13.39 9.45
C ARG A 116 5.55 13.69 10.20
N LEU A 117 6.54 14.28 9.53
CA LEU A 117 7.84 14.63 10.13
C LEU A 117 8.27 16.06 9.73
N PRO A 118 9.12 16.74 10.53
CA PRO A 118 9.77 17.96 10.09
C PRO A 118 10.70 17.63 8.92
N ASN A 119 10.18 17.72 7.70
CA ASN A 119 10.97 17.47 6.51
C ASN A 119 11.84 18.71 6.26
N GLU A 120 13.14 18.57 6.49
CA GLU A 120 14.14 19.60 6.15
C GLU A 120 14.22 19.82 4.63
N HIS A 121 13.79 18.82 3.83
CA HIS A 121 13.91 18.82 2.37
C HIS A 121 12.56 18.65 1.66
N PRO A 122 12.30 19.42 0.57
CA PRO A 122 11.05 19.37 -0.17
C PRO A 122 11.05 18.22 -1.21
N ILE A 123 11.03 16.97 -0.74
CA ILE A 123 11.13 15.75 -1.58
C ILE A 123 10.09 15.76 -2.72
N THR A 124 8.81 16.04 -2.41
CA THR A 124 7.74 16.06 -3.40
C THR A 124 7.99 17.09 -4.51
N GLU A 125 8.45 18.30 -4.16
CA GLU A 125 8.75 19.34 -5.16
C GLU A 125 9.99 18.99 -5.99
N TYR A 126 10.99 18.34 -5.38
CA TYR A 126 12.13 17.80 -6.11
C TYR A 126 11.69 16.75 -7.15
N LEU A 127 10.87 15.76 -6.77
CA LEU A 127 10.37 14.73 -7.69
C LEU A 127 9.49 15.32 -8.80
N LYS A 128 8.67 16.33 -8.50
CA LYS A 128 7.94 17.10 -9.52
C LYS A 128 8.87 17.81 -10.49
N SER A 129 9.95 18.42 -9.99
CA SER A 129 10.94 19.10 -10.84
C SER A 129 11.66 18.16 -11.80
N LYS A 130 11.76 16.87 -11.42
CA LYS A 130 12.28 15.79 -12.26
C LYS A 130 11.24 15.18 -13.19
N GLY A 131 9.98 15.64 -13.13
CA GLY A 131 8.90 15.25 -14.03
C GLY A 131 7.89 14.27 -13.47
N SER A 132 8.06 13.78 -12.23
CA SER A 132 7.10 12.84 -11.63
C SER A 132 5.78 13.52 -11.27
N GLN A 133 4.69 12.76 -11.36
CA GLN A 133 3.33 13.24 -11.10
C GLN A 133 2.59 12.28 -10.18
N HIS A 134 1.72 12.82 -9.35
CA HIS A 134 0.89 12.03 -8.45
C HIS A 134 -0.07 11.11 -9.22
N THR A 135 -0.27 9.92 -8.67
CA THR A 135 -1.34 9.01 -9.09
C THR A 135 -2.70 9.52 -8.59
N TRP A 136 -3.79 8.86 -8.99
CA TRP A 136 -5.12 9.19 -8.45
C TRP A 136 -5.16 9.10 -6.92
N TRP A 137 -4.75 7.96 -6.38
CA TRP A 137 -4.72 7.71 -4.92
C TRP A 137 -3.76 8.64 -4.21
N GLY A 138 -2.57 8.83 -4.78
CA GLY A 138 -1.57 9.74 -4.26
C GLY A 138 -2.01 11.19 -4.24
N ALA A 139 -2.62 11.69 -5.32
CA ALA A 139 -3.10 13.07 -5.40
C ALA A 139 -4.17 13.36 -4.34
N VAL A 140 -5.06 12.39 -4.09
CA VAL A 140 -6.08 12.47 -3.05
C VAL A 140 -5.44 12.53 -1.66
N ALA A 141 -4.50 11.63 -1.35
CA ALA A 141 -3.84 11.61 -0.03
C ALA A 141 -2.92 12.82 0.20
N ALA A 142 -2.21 13.24 -0.85
CA ALA A 142 -1.28 14.36 -0.88
C ALA A 142 -1.95 15.75 -0.86
N GLY A 143 -3.26 15.84 -1.04
CA GLY A 143 -3.93 17.14 -1.12
C GLY A 143 -3.71 17.89 -2.44
N ASP A 144 -3.30 17.21 -3.52
CA ASP A 144 -3.06 17.80 -4.84
C ASP A 144 -4.39 18.06 -5.57
N PHE A 145 -5.11 19.10 -5.11
CA PHE A 145 -6.44 19.44 -5.59
C PHE A 145 -6.50 19.70 -7.11
N PRO A 146 -5.56 20.43 -7.75
CA PRO A 146 -5.55 20.60 -9.20
C PRO A 146 -5.48 19.26 -9.95
N ARG A 147 -4.61 18.35 -9.50
CA ARG A 147 -4.45 17.04 -10.13
C ARG A 147 -5.68 16.16 -9.94
N VAL A 148 -6.28 16.17 -8.74
CA VAL A 148 -7.57 15.49 -8.49
C VAL A 148 -8.65 16.02 -9.43
N LYS A 149 -8.73 17.34 -9.62
CA LYS A 149 -9.71 17.94 -10.54
C LYS A 149 -9.50 17.45 -11.97
N GLU A 150 -8.27 17.39 -12.44
CA GLU A 150 -7.93 16.87 -13.77
C GLU A 150 -8.40 15.41 -13.95
N PHE A 151 -8.16 14.54 -12.97
CA PHE A 151 -8.65 13.16 -13.01
C PHE A 151 -10.18 13.09 -13.08
N VAL A 152 -10.88 13.88 -12.27
CA VAL A 152 -12.35 13.93 -12.27
C VAL A 152 -12.89 14.46 -13.61
N ASP A 153 -12.26 15.50 -14.16
CA ASP A 153 -12.66 16.08 -15.45
C ASP A 153 -12.41 15.08 -16.61
N ASN A 154 -11.44 14.17 -16.46
CA ASN A 154 -11.16 13.06 -17.39
C ASN A 154 -12.03 11.81 -17.15
N GLY A 155 -12.99 11.85 -16.24
CA GLY A 155 -13.95 10.76 -16.01
C GLY A 155 -13.47 9.65 -15.07
N GLN A 156 -12.54 9.95 -14.16
CA GLN A 156 -12.15 9.03 -13.08
C GLN A 156 -13.37 8.55 -12.27
N ASP A 157 -13.43 7.24 -12.01
CA ASP A 157 -14.45 6.66 -11.14
C ASP A 157 -14.19 7.09 -9.69
N LEU A 158 -15.14 7.82 -9.11
CA LEU A 158 -15.05 8.35 -7.74
C LEU A 158 -15.30 7.27 -6.68
N ASP A 159 -16.05 6.24 -7.07
CA ASP A 159 -16.46 5.12 -6.22
C ASP A 159 -15.58 3.88 -6.41
N GLU A 160 -14.50 4.00 -7.20
CA GLU A 160 -13.43 3.01 -7.27
C GLU A 160 -12.95 2.69 -5.84
N VAL A 161 -12.70 1.40 -5.58
CA VAL A 161 -12.29 0.90 -4.29
C VAL A 161 -10.89 0.31 -4.39
N ASN A 162 -10.01 0.69 -3.46
CA ASN A 162 -8.65 0.18 -3.40
C ASN A 162 -8.54 -0.91 -2.30
N PRO A 163 -8.34 -2.19 -2.67
CA PRO A 163 -8.29 -3.28 -1.69
C PRO A 163 -7.11 -3.22 -0.73
N VAL A 164 -6.01 -2.58 -1.15
CA VAL A 164 -4.79 -2.47 -0.34
C VAL A 164 -4.91 -1.29 0.63
N LEU A 165 -5.58 -0.21 0.21
CA LEU A 165 -5.96 0.89 1.09
C LEU A 165 -7.27 0.57 1.82
N TRP A 166 -7.36 -0.57 2.48
CA TRP A 166 -8.48 -0.94 3.38
C TRP A 166 -9.85 -1.12 2.70
N ASN A 167 -9.93 -1.35 1.39
CA ASN A 167 -11.17 -1.22 0.62
C ASN A 167 -11.79 0.19 0.73
N SER A 168 -10.95 1.22 0.77
CA SER A 168 -11.39 2.61 0.74
C SER A 168 -11.66 3.10 -0.67
N ASN A 169 -12.56 4.07 -0.78
CA ASN A 169 -12.67 4.91 -1.97
C ASN A 169 -11.99 6.27 -1.75
N SER A 170 -11.97 7.09 -2.80
CA SER A 170 -11.29 8.38 -2.82
C SER A 170 -11.79 9.36 -1.74
N ILE A 171 -13.09 9.38 -1.43
CA ILE A 171 -13.64 10.27 -0.40
C ILE A 171 -13.20 9.83 0.99
N TYR A 172 -13.25 8.54 1.29
CA TYR A 172 -12.74 8.02 2.55
C TYR A 172 -11.26 8.35 2.73
N LEU A 173 -10.45 8.09 1.68
CA LEU A 173 -9.03 8.39 1.72
C LEU A 173 -8.76 9.89 1.99
N ALA A 174 -9.49 10.78 1.31
CA ALA A 174 -9.38 12.22 1.53
C ALA A 174 -9.72 12.61 2.99
N GLN A 175 -10.66 11.92 3.64
CA GLN A 175 -11.01 12.17 5.04
C GLN A 175 -9.91 11.70 6.00
N GLU A 176 -9.36 10.51 5.81
CA GLU A 176 -8.30 9.95 6.64
C GLU A 176 -7.02 10.80 6.61
N TYR A 177 -6.69 11.36 5.45
CA TYR A 177 -5.54 12.26 5.29
C TYR A 177 -5.89 13.75 5.53
N ALA A 178 -7.06 14.03 6.11
CA ALA A 178 -7.53 15.39 6.46
C ALA A 178 -7.64 16.37 5.26
N GLN A 179 -7.78 15.86 4.04
CA GLN A 179 -7.95 16.61 2.81
C GLN A 179 -9.42 17.01 2.58
N ASN A 180 -9.99 17.73 3.55
CA ASN A 180 -11.41 18.10 3.60
C ASN A 180 -11.90 18.81 2.33
N ARG A 181 -11.06 19.65 1.70
CA ARG A 181 -11.39 20.35 0.46
C ARG A 181 -11.61 19.37 -0.69
N ILE A 182 -10.78 18.34 -0.79
CA ILE A 182 -10.91 17.28 -1.80
C ILE A 182 -12.17 16.46 -1.50
N ALA A 183 -12.36 16.04 -0.24
CA ALA A 183 -13.54 15.28 0.16
C ALA A 183 -14.85 16.00 -0.20
N GLN A 184 -14.97 17.29 0.15
CA GLN A 184 -16.15 18.11 -0.20
C GLN A 184 -16.35 18.23 -1.71
N TYR A 185 -15.26 18.39 -2.46
CA TYR A 185 -15.33 18.46 -3.93
C TYR A 185 -15.83 17.16 -4.54
N LEU A 186 -15.28 16.01 -4.12
CA LEU A 186 -15.69 14.69 -4.62
C LEU A 186 -17.16 14.38 -4.30
N VAL A 187 -17.63 14.73 -3.10
CA VAL A 187 -19.06 14.63 -2.73
C VAL A 187 -19.92 15.52 -3.61
N SER A 188 -19.48 16.76 -3.91
CA SER A 188 -20.22 17.66 -4.81
C SER A 188 -20.32 17.13 -6.25
N LYS A 189 -19.42 16.22 -6.63
CA LYS A 189 -19.41 15.53 -7.93
C LYS A 189 -20.20 14.23 -7.93
N GLY A 190 -20.85 13.89 -6.82
CA GLY A 190 -21.72 12.73 -6.69
C GLY A 190 -21.02 11.48 -6.17
N GLY A 191 -19.76 11.57 -5.70
CA GLY A 191 -19.08 10.43 -5.10
C GLY A 191 -19.69 10.03 -3.75
N THR A 192 -19.61 8.74 -3.44
CA THR A 192 -20.20 8.15 -2.24
C THR A 192 -19.28 8.31 -1.03
N ALA A 193 -19.71 8.97 0.03
CA ALA A 193 -18.85 9.21 1.21
C ALA A 193 -18.55 7.97 2.07
N VAL A 194 -19.30 6.88 1.89
CA VAL A 194 -19.15 5.66 2.70
C VAL A 194 -19.10 4.44 1.80
N VAL A 195 -17.90 3.99 1.49
CA VAL A 195 -17.65 2.62 1.02
C VAL A 195 -17.24 1.78 2.23
N ARG A 196 -17.84 0.61 2.37
CA ARG A 196 -17.55 -0.32 3.47
C ARG A 196 -16.07 -0.69 3.43
N ASN A 197 -15.32 -0.26 4.43
CA ASN A 197 -13.93 -0.66 4.63
C ASN A 197 -13.85 -1.68 5.78
N CYS A 198 -12.70 -2.34 5.95
CA CYS A 198 -12.52 -3.34 7.00
C CYS A 198 -12.44 -2.77 8.43
N HIS A 199 -12.48 -1.44 8.61
CA HIS A 199 -12.60 -0.77 9.91
C HIS A 199 -14.05 -0.50 10.33
N ASN A 200 -14.97 -0.48 9.37
CA ASN A 200 -16.40 -0.44 9.65
C ASN A 200 -16.85 -1.88 9.92
N VAL A 201 -16.83 -2.28 11.19
CA VAL A 201 -17.31 -3.59 11.67
C VAL A 201 -18.84 -3.65 11.55
N ASP A 202 -19.35 -3.67 10.32
CA ASP A 202 -20.78 -3.86 10.05
C ASP A 202 -21.03 -5.38 10.20
N THR A 203 -21.49 -5.79 11.39
CA THR A 203 -21.62 -7.19 11.84
C THR A 203 -22.69 -7.99 11.07
N HIS A 204 -23.34 -7.39 10.08
CA HIS A 204 -24.42 -8.05 9.35
C HIS A 204 -23.87 -8.92 8.20
N GLU A 205 -24.02 -10.23 8.38
CA GLU A 205 -23.39 -11.31 7.59
C GLU A 205 -23.74 -11.37 6.11
N MET A 206 -24.74 -10.62 5.64
CA MET A 206 -25.17 -10.65 4.24
C MET A 206 -24.24 -9.88 3.29
N LYS A 207 -23.18 -9.24 3.80
CA LYS A 207 -22.38 -8.26 3.03
C LYS A 207 -20.91 -8.63 2.83
N TRP A 208 -20.44 -9.73 3.42
CA TRP A 208 -19.08 -10.28 3.21
C TRP A 208 -18.84 -10.79 1.76
N SER A 209 -19.89 -10.80 0.93
CA SER A 209 -19.88 -11.37 -0.42
C SER A 209 -19.48 -10.39 -1.54
N ILE A 210 -19.16 -9.13 -1.26
CA ILE A 210 -18.96 -8.13 -2.35
C ILE A 210 -17.46 -7.80 -2.58
N GLY A 211 -16.57 -8.11 -1.63
CA GLY A 211 -15.16 -7.69 -1.68
C GLY A 211 -14.12 -8.76 -2.01
N ARG A 212 -14.51 -10.03 -2.14
CA ARG A 212 -13.63 -11.08 -2.69
C ARG A 212 -14.39 -11.79 -3.79
N GLY A 213 -13.71 -12.18 -4.86
CA GLY A 213 -14.24 -13.02 -5.95
C GLY A 213 -14.78 -14.39 -5.52
N ASP A 214 -14.99 -14.62 -4.23
CA ASP A 214 -15.32 -15.88 -3.58
C ASP A 214 -16.83 -16.02 -3.30
N ALA A 215 -17.66 -15.12 -3.82
CA ALA A 215 -19.13 -15.16 -3.74
C ALA A 215 -19.77 -16.44 -4.34
N TYR A 216 -18.98 -17.33 -4.94
CA TYR A 216 -19.42 -18.63 -5.46
C TYR A 216 -19.33 -19.79 -4.45
N TRP A 217 -18.49 -19.73 -3.41
CA TRP A 217 -18.29 -20.88 -2.51
C TRP A 217 -19.54 -21.21 -1.68
N TYR A 218 -20.19 -20.22 -1.07
CA TYR A 218 -21.39 -20.47 -0.28
C TYR A 218 -22.57 -20.98 -1.11
N LYS A 219 -22.66 -20.53 -2.38
CA LYS A 219 -23.64 -21.02 -3.35
C LYS A 219 -23.34 -22.44 -3.83
N SER A 220 -22.08 -22.80 -4.04
CA SER A 220 -21.70 -24.17 -4.43
C SER A 220 -21.93 -25.18 -3.30
N GLN A 221 -21.79 -24.75 -2.04
CA GLN A 221 -22.01 -25.57 -0.85
C GLN A 221 -23.46 -25.58 -0.35
N LYS A 222 -24.39 -24.85 -0.99
CA LYS A 222 -25.81 -24.73 -0.57
C LYS A 222 -26.01 -24.34 0.90
N ILE A 223 -25.14 -23.47 1.42
CA ILE A 223 -25.23 -23.00 2.81
C ILE A 223 -26.19 -21.82 2.86
N GLU A 224 -27.34 -21.98 3.54
CA GLU A 224 -28.43 -21.00 3.54
C GLU A 224 -28.30 -19.90 4.61
N ARG A 225 -27.43 -20.06 5.63
CA ARG A 225 -27.20 -19.08 6.71
C ARG A 225 -25.75 -19.15 7.21
N PRO A 226 -24.92 -18.12 7.00
CA PRO A 226 -23.69 -17.94 7.78
C PRO A 226 -24.08 -17.61 9.23
N GLY A 227 -23.24 -17.93 10.22
CA GLY A 227 -23.48 -17.64 11.64
C GLY A 227 -22.55 -16.55 12.14
N ALA A 228 -23.08 -15.64 12.96
CA ALA A 228 -22.52 -14.32 13.28
C ALA A 228 -20.99 -14.31 13.44
N GLY A 229 -20.35 -13.46 12.63
CA GLY A 229 -18.90 -13.24 12.62
C GLY A 229 -18.27 -13.00 14.00
N VAL A 230 -16.99 -13.38 14.09
CA VAL A 230 -16.14 -13.37 15.28
C VAL A 230 -16.13 -12.00 15.98
N ILE A 231 -16.38 -11.98 17.30
CA ILE A 231 -16.15 -10.82 18.19
C ILE A 231 -14.98 -11.16 19.12
N GLY A 232 -13.81 -10.53 18.89
CA GLY A 232 -12.58 -10.78 19.66
C GLY A 232 -11.93 -12.14 19.35
N ASP A 233 -11.25 -12.75 20.34
CA ASP A 233 -10.52 -14.03 20.17
C ASP A 233 -11.39 -15.29 20.37
N VAL A 234 -12.73 -15.16 20.38
CA VAL A 234 -13.65 -16.24 20.77
C VAL A 234 -14.71 -16.49 19.69
N TYR A 235 -14.80 -17.74 19.24
CA TYR A 235 -15.92 -18.26 18.45
C TYR A 235 -17.09 -18.58 19.38
N ALA A 236 -18.23 -17.91 19.18
CA ALA A 236 -19.46 -18.16 19.93
C ALA A 236 -20.47 -18.90 19.03
N PRO A 237 -20.68 -20.22 19.21
CA PRO A 237 -21.75 -20.93 18.51
C PRO A 237 -23.12 -20.55 19.10
N GLU A 238 -24.08 -20.22 18.24
CA GLU A 238 -25.48 -20.03 18.62
C GLU A 238 -26.10 -21.37 19.01
N HIS A 239 -26.18 -21.70 20.30
CA HIS A 239 -27.29 -22.50 20.79
C HIS A 239 -27.68 -22.06 22.20
N ALA A 240 -28.92 -21.58 22.33
CA ALA A 240 -30.03 -22.51 22.54
C ALA A 240 -31.08 -22.28 21.46
#